data_AF-A0A0R1W9M4-F1
#
_entry.id   AF-A0A0R1W9M4-F1
#
_cell.length_a   1.000
_cell.length_b   1.000
_cell.length_c   1.000
_cell.angle_alpha   90.00
_cell.angle_beta   90.00
_cell.angle_gamma   90.00
#
_symmetry.space_group_name_H-M   'P 1'
#
loop_
_entity.id
_entity.type
_entity.pdbx_description
1 polymer ?
#
loop_
_entity_poly.entity_id
_entity_poly.type
_entity_poly.pdbx_seq_one_letter_code
_entity_poly.pdbx_strand_id
1 'polypeptide(L)'
;MSMKKKLWITIGILALLGLWAIMYVPYNLEEYNYYYATHMKHRRYQYPFLPALGLTKLPPEYLPEFHIEYFKKKDIQDNTLTKQNVIRKGDYLEIRPSFISYATSKKNFNNDDVVGLAVPDSTGTIIPYDRKDLGKGLLQVLNDTQAELKRNSKKPLINLQKIYNWYFNWLYQKKF
;
A
#
# COMPACT_ATOMS: atom_id res chain seq x y z
N MET A 1 -42.43 -21.89 18.57
CA MET A 1 -41.20 -21.46 19.28
C MET A 1 -41.52 -20.24 20.14
N SER A 2 -41.22 -20.26 21.45
CA SER A 2 -41.59 -19.17 22.37
C SER A 2 -40.83 -17.87 22.06
N MET A 3 -41.43 -16.73 22.37
CA MET A 3 -40.85 -15.39 22.15
C MET A 3 -39.49 -15.23 22.86
N LYS A 4 -39.33 -15.82 24.05
CA LYS A 4 -38.05 -15.86 24.77
C LYS A 4 -36.97 -16.64 24.00
N LYS A 5 -37.32 -17.78 23.40
CA LYS A 5 -36.37 -18.57 22.57
C LYS A 5 -35.96 -17.80 21.31
N LYS A 6 -36.91 -17.12 20.65
CA LYS A 6 -36.61 -16.25 19.49
C LYS A 6 -35.64 -15.12 19.88
N LEU A 7 -35.87 -14.46 21.02
CA LEU A 7 -35.00 -13.39 21.50
C LEU A 7 -33.57 -13.87 21.75
N TRP A 8 -33.39 -14.99 22.45
CA TRP A 8 -32.05 -15.55 22.71
C TRP A 8 -31.32 -15.98 21.44
N ILE A 9 -32.04 -16.55 20.46
CA ILE A 9 -31.48 -16.89 19.15
C ILE A 9 -31.00 -15.61 18.44
N THR A 10 -31.83 -14.56 18.41
CA THR A 10 -31.45 -13.28 17.80
C THR A 10 -30.21 -12.66 18.46
N ILE A 11 -30.16 -12.65 19.80
CA ILE A 11 -28.98 -12.16 20.54
C ILE A 11 -27.75 -12.98 20.20
N GLY A 12 -27.86 -14.31 20.16
CA GLY A 12 -26.76 -15.20 19.79
C GLY A 12 -26.22 -14.91 18.38
N ILE A 13 -27.11 -14.73 17.40
CA ILE A 13 -26.73 -14.38 16.02
C ILE A 13 -26.03 -13.02 15.98
N LEU A 14 -26.57 -12.00 16.66
CA LEU A 14 -25.97 -10.67 16.71
C LEU A 14 -24.59 -10.68 17.39
N ALA A 15 -24.42 -11.45 18.46
CA ALA A 15 -23.13 -11.60 19.13
C ALA A 15 -22.09 -12.25 18.22
N LEU A 16 -22.46 -13.31 17.48
CA LEU A 16 -21.57 -13.96 16.51
C LEU A 16 -21.21 -13.04 15.35
N LEU A 17 -22.18 -12.29 14.80
CA LEU A 17 -21.93 -11.28 13.76
C LEU A 17 -21.03 -10.15 14.27
N GLY A 18 -21.22 -9.72 15.51
CA GLY A 18 -20.39 -8.72 16.17
C GLY A 18 -18.94 -9.19 16.33
N LEU A 19 -18.73 -10.40 16.85
CA LEU A 19 -17.40 -11.00 16.97
C LEU A 19 -16.71 -11.16 15.61
N TRP A 20 -17.46 -11.64 14.61
CA TRP A 20 -16.96 -11.74 13.25
C TRP A 20 -16.54 -10.36 12.71
N ALA A 21 -17.36 -9.32 12.88
CA ALA A 21 -17.02 -7.99 12.42
C ALA A 21 -15.78 -7.41 13.13
N ILE A 22 -15.63 -7.63 14.44
CA ILE A 22 -14.51 -7.09 15.22
C ILE A 22 -13.19 -7.83 14.92
N MET A 23 -13.23 -9.14 14.69
CA MET A 23 -12.01 -9.93 14.49
C MET A 23 -11.65 -10.09 13.01
N TYR A 24 -12.61 -10.49 12.18
CA TYR A 24 -12.34 -10.89 10.80
C TYR A 24 -12.09 -9.67 9.90
N VAL A 25 -12.84 -8.58 10.08
CA VAL A 25 -12.68 -7.40 9.21
C VAL A 25 -11.27 -6.80 9.36
N PRO A 26 -10.75 -6.49 10.56
CA PRO A 26 -9.39 -5.95 10.68
C PRO A 26 -8.33 -6.91 10.13
N TYR A 27 -8.42 -8.19 10.47
CA TYR A 27 -7.50 -9.21 9.96
C TYR A 27 -7.50 -9.28 8.44
N ASN A 28 -8.68 -9.30 7.81
CA ASN A 28 -8.80 -9.36 6.36
C ASN A 28 -8.27 -8.08 5.68
N LEU A 29 -8.56 -6.90 6.24
CA LEU A 29 -8.01 -5.66 5.69
C LEU A 29 -6.48 -5.59 5.82
N GLU A 30 -5.91 -6.14 6.89
CA GLU A 30 -4.46 -6.20 7.12
C GLU A 30 -3.79 -7.21 6.16
N GLU A 31 -4.24 -8.46 6.18
CA GLU A 31 -3.69 -9.57 5.37
C GLU A 31 -3.75 -9.27 3.86
N TYR A 32 -4.83 -8.62 3.40
CA TYR A 32 -5.10 -8.36 1.98
C TYR A 32 -4.94 -6.89 1.60
N ASN A 33 -4.23 -6.09 2.41
CA ASN A 33 -4.05 -4.65 2.22
C ASN A 33 -3.57 -4.29 0.79
N TYR A 34 -2.52 -4.96 0.30
CA TYR A 34 -1.97 -4.69 -1.05
C TYR A 34 -2.92 -5.09 -2.18
N TYR A 35 -3.73 -6.13 -1.99
CA TYR A 35 -4.80 -6.48 -2.94
C TYR A 35 -5.80 -5.33 -3.02
N TYR A 36 -6.32 -4.87 -1.88
CA TYR A 36 -7.32 -3.80 -1.89
C TYR A 36 -6.77 -2.47 -2.38
N ALA A 37 -5.54 -2.11 -2.01
CA ALA A 37 -4.87 -0.88 -2.46
C ALA A 37 -4.79 -0.82 -3.99
N THR A 38 -4.36 -1.91 -4.63
CA THR A 38 -4.16 -1.97 -6.08
C THR A 38 -5.44 -2.18 -6.90
N HIS A 39 -6.54 -2.58 -6.25
CA HIS A 39 -7.86 -2.76 -6.86
C HIS A 39 -8.82 -1.58 -6.64
N MET A 40 -8.42 -0.60 -5.84
CA MET A 40 -9.17 0.64 -5.65
C MET A 40 -9.16 1.49 -6.93
N LYS A 41 -10.29 2.15 -7.21
CA LYS A 41 -10.36 3.16 -8.27
C LYS A 41 -9.59 4.40 -7.84
N HIS A 42 -8.65 4.84 -8.66
CA HIS A 42 -7.72 5.93 -8.39
C HIS A 42 -7.58 6.85 -9.60
N ARG A 43 -7.01 8.03 -9.36
CA ARG A 43 -6.71 8.99 -10.43
C ARG A 43 -5.38 8.65 -11.10
N ARG A 44 -5.12 9.24 -12.27
CA ARG A 44 -3.81 9.12 -12.93
C ARG A 44 -2.71 9.69 -12.01
N TYR A 45 -1.58 8.98 -11.92
CA TYR A 45 -0.44 9.29 -11.05
C TYR A 45 -0.71 9.19 -9.54
N GLN A 46 -1.79 8.51 -9.18
CA GLN A 46 -2.05 8.05 -7.83
C GLN A 46 -1.65 6.58 -7.71
N TYR A 47 -0.86 6.28 -6.69
CA TYR A 47 -0.34 4.94 -6.42
C TYR A 47 -0.72 4.52 -4.99
N PRO A 48 -1.95 4.00 -4.78
CA PRO A 48 -2.43 3.61 -3.44
C PRO A 48 -1.60 2.54 -2.75
N PHE A 49 -0.72 1.83 -3.46
CA PHE A 49 0.23 0.94 -2.82
C PHE A 49 1.25 1.70 -1.95
N LEU A 50 1.55 2.97 -2.25
CA LEU A 50 2.49 3.78 -1.47
C LEU A 50 2.04 3.95 -0.01
N PRO A 51 0.82 4.45 0.30
CA PRO A 51 0.34 4.45 1.68
C PRO A 51 0.18 3.03 2.26
N ALA A 52 -0.11 2.02 1.44
CA ALA A 52 -0.20 0.63 1.90
C ALA A 52 1.15 0.09 2.45
N LEU A 53 2.28 0.58 1.92
CA LEU A 53 3.63 0.29 2.45
C LEU A 53 3.80 0.76 3.90
N GLY A 54 2.98 1.72 4.37
CA GLY A 54 3.01 2.22 5.75
C GLY A 54 2.04 1.51 6.71
N LEU A 55 1.28 0.52 6.22
CA LEU A 55 0.22 -0.13 7.00
C LEU A 55 0.58 -1.55 7.42
N THR A 56 1.11 -2.34 6.49
CA THR A 56 1.34 -3.78 6.68
C THR A 56 2.65 -4.22 6.07
N LYS A 57 3.28 -5.24 6.63
CA LYS A 57 4.48 -5.83 6.04
C LYS A 57 4.19 -6.31 4.62
N LEU A 58 5.03 -5.95 3.66
CA LEU A 58 4.95 -6.42 2.28
C LEU A 58 5.61 -7.81 2.18
N PRO A 59 4.89 -8.85 1.71
CA PRO A 59 5.50 -10.13 1.39
C PRO A 59 6.49 -9.99 0.22
N PRO A 60 7.76 -10.43 0.36
CA PRO A 60 8.77 -10.30 -0.70
C PRO A 60 8.38 -10.94 -2.03
N GLU A 61 7.60 -12.03 -1.98
CA GLU A 61 7.10 -12.73 -3.16
C GLU A 61 6.16 -11.88 -4.04
N TYR A 62 5.63 -10.76 -3.54
CA TYR A 62 4.78 -9.89 -4.34
C TYR A 62 5.58 -9.00 -5.30
N LEU A 63 6.85 -8.72 -4.99
CA LEU A 63 7.78 -7.91 -5.79
C LEU A 63 9.18 -8.55 -5.80
N PRO A 64 9.38 -9.71 -6.46
CA PRO A 64 10.63 -10.45 -6.44
C PRO A 64 11.85 -9.68 -6.97
N GLU A 65 11.66 -8.67 -7.81
CA GLU A 65 12.75 -7.84 -8.33
C GLU A 65 13.19 -6.70 -7.39
N PHE A 66 12.50 -6.51 -6.26
CA PHE A 66 12.83 -5.51 -5.25
C PHE A 66 13.46 -6.19 -4.03
N HIS A 67 14.47 -5.53 -3.46
CA HIS A 67 14.86 -5.80 -2.08
C HIS A 67 13.93 -5.03 -1.13
N ILE A 68 13.34 -5.73 -0.18
CA ILE A 68 12.29 -5.21 0.69
C ILE A 68 12.78 -5.26 2.13
N GLU A 69 12.85 -4.09 2.76
CA GLU A 69 13.14 -3.94 4.18
C GLU A 69 11.88 -3.53 4.91
N TYR A 70 11.56 -4.25 5.98
CA TYR A 70 10.42 -3.93 6.83
C TYR A 70 10.91 -3.42 8.18
N PHE A 71 10.43 -2.24 8.56
CA PHE A 71 10.69 -1.62 9.84
C PHE A 71 9.38 -1.48 10.63
N LYS A 72 9.39 -1.93 11.89
CA LYS A 72 8.29 -1.71 12.85
C LYS A 72 8.85 -1.20 14.16
N LYS A 73 8.42 -0.01 14.58
CA LYS A 73 8.75 0.57 15.89
C LYS A 73 7.57 1.38 16.41
N LYS A 74 7.00 0.94 17.55
CA LYS A 74 5.79 1.53 18.15
C LYS A 74 4.68 1.68 17.09
N ASP A 75 4.28 2.91 16.80
CA ASP A 75 3.20 3.28 15.89
C ASP A 75 3.68 3.52 14.44
N ILE A 76 4.96 3.29 14.16
CA ILE A 76 5.56 3.45 12.82
C ILE A 76 5.81 2.06 12.23
N GLN A 77 5.24 1.83 11.05
CA GLN A 77 5.48 0.66 10.22
C GLN A 77 5.80 1.16 8.82
N ASP A 78 6.95 0.78 8.27
CA ASP A 78 7.38 1.19 6.93
C ASP A 78 7.98 0.01 6.18
N ASN A 79 7.65 -0.09 4.91
CA ASN A 79 8.36 -0.93 3.96
C ASN A 79 9.20 -0.02 3.05
N THR A 80 10.51 -0.28 3.00
CA THR A 80 11.43 0.36 2.06
C THR A 80 11.67 -0.63 0.91
N LEU A 81 11.31 -0.21 -0.30
CA LEU A 81 11.58 -0.98 -1.52
C LEU A 81 12.79 -0.40 -2.21
N THR A 82 13.76 -1.24 -2.54
CA THR A 82 14.96 -0.81 -3.25
C THR A 82 15.21 -1.67 -4.48
N LYS A 83 15.64 -1.04 -5.58
CA LYS A 83 15.95 -1.73 -6.83
C LYS A 83 17.12 -1.08 -7.53
N GLN A 84 18.00 -1.91 -8.10
CA GLN A 84 19.10 -1.49 -8.96
C GLN A 84 18.82 -1.86 -10.41
N ASN A 85 19.47 -1.18 -11.35
CA ASN A 85 19.34 -1.42 -12.79
C ASN A 85 17.89 -1.22 -13.28
N VAL A 86 17.28 -0.11 -12.87
CA VAL A 86 15.89 0.27 -13.10
C VAL A 86 15.72 0.87 -14.50
N ILE A 87 16.40 1.97 -14.78
CA ILE A 87 16.41 2.65 -16.08
C ILE A 87 17.72 2.38 -16.81
N ARG A 88 18.83 2.34 -16.07
CA ARG A 88 20.17 2.08 -16.60
C ARG A 88 20.99 1.25 -15.65
N LYS A 89 21.96 0.51 -16.18
CA LYS A 89 22.85 -0.31 -15.37
C LYS A 89 23.53 0.53 -14.28
N GLY A 90 23.46 0.06 -13.04
CA GLY A 90 24.10 0.63 -11.86
C GLY A 90 23.28 1.70 -11.12
N ASP A 91 22.17 2.18 -11.69
CA ASP A 91 21.29 3.13 -11.00
C ASP A 91 20.62 2.52 -9.75
N TYR A 92 19.97 3.37 -8.96
CA TYR A 92 19.36 2.98 -7.70
C TYR A 92 18.05 3.73 -7.47
N LEU A 93 17.00 2.98 -7.18
CA LEU A 93 15.67 3.48 -6.81
C LEU A 93 15.36 3.06 -5.38
N GLU A 94 14.86 3.98 -4.58
CA GLU A 94 14.22 3.74 -3.31
C GLU A 94 12.78 4.24 -3.35
N ILE A 95 11.84 3.41 -2.87
CA ILE A 95 10.43 3.76 -2.70
C ILE A 95 10.08 3.53 -1.24
N ARG A 96 9.55 4.57 -0.60
CA ARG A 96 8.97 4.54 0.75
C ARG A 96 7.54 5.07 0.71
N PRO A 97 6.77 4.92 1.80
CA PRO A 97 5.42 5.51 1.87
C PRO A 97 5.43 7.04 1.66
N SER A 98 6.47 7.72 2.16
CA SER A 98 6.56 9.18 2.21
C SER A 98 7.37 9.82 1.10
N PHE A 99 8.22 9.06 0.40
CA PHE A 99 9.00 9.60 -0.70
C PHE A 99 9.48 8.52 -1.67
N ILE A 100 9.87 8.95 -2.86
CA ILE A 100 10.52 8.15 -3.89
C ILE A 100 11.80 8.88 -4.27
N SER A 101 12.93 8.20 -4.26
CA SER A 101 14.22 8.79 -4.61
C SER A 101 14.97 7.91 -5.60
N TYR A 102 15.60 8.55 -6.55
CA TYR A 102 16.36 7.90 -7.62
C TYR A 102 17.70 8.59 -7.79
N ALA A 103 18.75 7.77 -7.83
CA ALA A 103 20.10 8.21 -8.11
C ALA A 103 20.68 7.40 -9.26
N THR A 104 21.60 8.02 -9.99
CA THR A 104 22.15 7.37 -11.17
C THR A 104 23.21 6.31 -10.90
N SER A 105 23.63 6.19 -9.65
CA SER A 105 24.42 5.08 -9.15
C SER A 105 24.15 4.85 -7.66
N LYS A 106 24.42 3.65 -7.13
CA LYS A 106 24.38 3.41 -5.68
C LYS A 106 25.33 4.33 -4.91
N LYS A 107 26.49 4.67 -5.50
CA LYS A 107 27.45 5.59 -4.90
C LYS A 107 26.87 7.01 -4.77
N ASN A 108 26.22 7.50 -5.81
CA ASN A 108 25.56 8.81 -5.79
C ASN A 108 24.44 8.82 -4.75
N PHE A 109 23.63 7.75 -4.69
CA PHE A 109 22.60 7.59 -3.67
C PHE A 109 23.16 7.72 -2.24
N ASN A 110 24.27 7.02 -1.95
CA ASN A 110 24.90 7.06 -0.63
C ASN A 110 25.53 8.42 -0.28
N ASN A 111 25.72 9.29 -1.27
CA ASN A 111 26.22 10.66 -1.11
C ASN A 111 25.10 11.71 -1.20
N ASP A 112 23.84 11.27 -1.14
CA ASP A 112 22.64 12.11 -1.28
C ASP A 112 22.54 12.87 -2.62
N ASP A 113 23.27 12.43 -3.64
CA ASP A 113 23.22 12.96 -5.01
C ASP A 113 22.10 12.26 -5.81
N VAL A 114 20.86 12.62 -5.48
CA VAL A 114 19.64 12.13 -6.14
C VAL A 114 19.25 13.04 -7.31
N VAL A 115 18.81 12.43 -8.41
CA VAL A 115 18.39 13.15 -9.63
C VAL A 115 16.89 13.01 -9.93
N GLY A 116 16.18 12.28 -9.07
CA GLY A 116 14.72 12.22 -9.08
C GLY A 116 14.21 12.06 -7.66
N LEU A 117 13.32 12.94 -7.25
CA LEU A 117 12.69 12.97 -5.95
C LEU A 117 11.20 13.26 -6.12
N ALA A 118 10.38 12.50 -5.42
CA ALA A 118 8.97 12.78 -5.26
C ALA A 118 8.54 12.60 -3.81
N VAL A 119 7.63 13.44 -3.36
CA VAL A 119 6.94 13.34 -2.08
C VAL A 119 5.46 13.14 -2.37
N PRO A 120 5.00 11.88 -2.46
CA PRO A 120 3.59 11.58 -2.64
C PRO A 120 2.75 12.18 -1.51
N ASP A 121 1.53 12.60 -1.82
CA ASP A 121 0.57 12.93 -0.76
C ASP A 121 0.14 11.68 0.03
N SER A 122 -0.67 11.89 1.08
CA SER A 122 -1.20 10.82 1.94
C SER A 122 -1.97 9.74 1.19
N THR A 123 -2.44 10.01 -0.03
CA THR A 123 -3.19 9.07 -0.86
C THR A 123 -2.31 8.36 -1.90
N GLY A 124 -1.00 8.64 -1.89
CA GLY A 124 -0.04 8.17 -2.88
C GLY A 124 -0.07 8.92 -4.21
N THR A 125 -0.65 10.14 -4.24
CA THR A 125 -0.65 10.96 -5.46
C THR A 125 0.67 11.73 -5.58
N ILE A 126 1.34 11.58 -6.71
CA ILE A 126 2.53 12.37 -7.05
C ILE A 126 2.08 13.68 -7.68
N ILE A 127 2.54 14.83 -7.20
CA ILE A 127 2.18 16.15 -7.73
C ILE A 127 2.91 16.47 -9.04
N PRO A 128 2.41 17.40 -9.89
CA PRO A 128 3.00 17.66 -11.21
C PRO A 128 4.49 18.03 -11.23
N TYR A 129 4.98 18.77 -10.22
CA TYR A 129 6.39 19.12 -10.10
C TYR A 129 7.26 17.87 -9.96
N ASP A 130 6.96 17.04 -8.97
CA ASP A 130 7.63 15.76 -8.71
C ASP A 130 7.52 14.79 -9.89
N ARG A 131 6.41 14.79 -10.64
CA ARG A 131 6.27 13.98 -11.88
C ARG A 131 7.31 14.37 -12.92
N LYS A 132 7.61 15.67 -13.04
CA LYS A 132 8.62 16.17 -13.96
C LYS A 132 10.01 15.72 -13.52
N ASP A 133 10.27 15.77 -12.21
CA ASP A 133 11.54 15.37 -11.62
C ASP A 133 11.82 13.87 -11.75
N LEU A 134 10.83 13.02 -11.45
CA LEU A 134 10.93 11.57 -11.69
C LEU A 134 11.04 11.22 -13.18
N GLY A 135 10.42 12.02 -14.05
CA GLY A 135 10.35 11.75 -15.47
C GLY A 135 9.51 10.52 -15.85
N LYS A 136 9.35 10.29 -17.14
CA LYS A 136 8.45 9.24 -17.66
C LYS A 136 8.91 7.82 -17.30
N GLY A 137 10.22 7.56 -17.25
CA GLY A 137 10.78 6.24 -16.97
C GLY A 137 10.41 5.76 -15.57
N LEU A 138 10.66 6.57 -14.53
CA LEU A 138 10.33 6.19 -13.16
C LEU A 138 8.82 6.13 -12.92
N LEU A 139 8.04 7.01 -13.55
CA LEU A 139 6.57 6.89 -13.51
C LEU A 139 6.08 5.58 -14.13
N GLN A 140 6.74 5.08 -15.18
CA GLN A 140 6.43 3.76 -15.74
C GLN A 140 6.77 2.64 -14.75
N VAL A 141 7.93 2.70 -14.10
CA VAL A 141 8.33 1.74 -13.06
C VAL A 141 7.28 1.67 -11.94
N LEU A 142 6.75 2.81 -11.48
CA LEU A 142 5.69 2.83 -10.47
C LEU A 142 4.37 2.20 -10.96
N ASN A 143 4.02 2.42 -12.23
CA ASN A 143 2.87 1.74 -12.83
C ASN A 143 3.08 0.22 -12.88
N ASP A 144 4.28 -0.21 -13.24
CA ASP A 144 4.64 -1.62 -13.34
C ASP A 144 4.66 -2.28 -11.96
N THR A 145 5.22 -1.62 -10.94
CA THR A 145 5.17 -2.06 -9.53
C THR A 145 3.72 -2.21 -9.06
N GLN A 146 2.85 -1.23 -9.34
CA GLN A 146 1.43 -1.34 -8.97
C GLN A 146 0.73 -2.49 -9.69
N ALA A 147 1.03 -2.70 -10.98
CA ALA A 147 0.47 -3.79 -11.76
C ALA A 147 0.96 -5.16 -11.28
N GLU A 148 2.23 -5.27 -10.88
CA GLU A 148 2.83 -6.47 -10.34
C GLU A 148 2.22 -6.84 -8.98
N LEU A 149 2.13 -5.87 -8.06
CA LEU A 149 1.39 -6.04 -6.79
C LEU A 149 -0.04 -6.49 -7.04
N LYS A 150 -0.73 -5.91 -8.03
CA LYS A 150 -2.10 -6.29 -8.38
C LYS A 150 -2.22 -7.76 -8.83
N ARG A 151 -1.21 -8.26 -9.56
CA ARG A 151 -1.17 -9.65 -10.05
C ARG A 151 -0.77 -10.64 -8.96
N ASN A 152 0.22 -10.28 -8.14
CA ASN A 152 0.88 -11.20 -7.22
C ASN A 152 0.24 -11.20 -5.82
N SER A 153 -0.47 -10.14 -5.44
CA SER A 153 -1.11 -10.07 -4.12
C SER A 153 -2.17 -11.16 -3.94
N LYS A 154 -2.14 -11.80 -2.76
CA LYS A 154 -3.12 -12.81 -2.37
C LYS A 154 -4.52 -12.23 -2.43
N LYS A 155 -5.45 -12.98 -3.01
CA LYS A 155 -6.86 -12.59 -3.12
C LYS A 155 -7.63 -12.94 -1.85
N PRO A 156 -8.44 -12.02 -1.29
CA PRO A 156 -9.28 -12.31 -0.15
C PRO A 156 -10.41 -13.29 -0.51
N LEU A 157 -10.72 -14.20 0.41
CA LEU A 157 -11.89 -15.09 0.30
C LEU A 157 -13.20 -14.29 0.33
N ILE A 158 -13.31 -13.35 1.26
CA ILE A 158 -14.43 -12.42 1.36
C ILE A 158 -13.91 -11.05 0.96
N ASN A 159 -14.42 -10.53 -0.15
CA ASN A 159 -14.01 -9.23 -0.69
C ASN A 159 -14.65 -8.08 0.10
N LEU A 160 -13.81 -7.33 0.83
CA LEU A 160 -14.18 -6.18 1.62
C LEU A 160 -13.76 -4.84 0.98
N GLN A 161 -13.60 -4.77 -0.36
CA GLN A 161 -13.11 -3.59 -1.07
C GLN A 161 -13.87 -2.30 -0.71
N LYS A 162 -15.21 -2.37 -0.54
CA LYS A 162 -16.00 -1.19 -0.15
C LYS A 162 -15.61 -0.68 1.25
N ILE A 163 -15.38 -1.59 2.19
CA ILE A 163 -14.93 -1.25 3.55
C ILE A 163 -13.52 -0.70 3.50
N TYR A 164 -12.61 -1.32 2.72
CA TYR A 164 -11.27 -0.82 2.52
C TYR A 164 -11.26 0.59 1.93
N ASN A 165 -12.03 0.86 0.87
CA ASN A 165 -12.11 2.19 0.26
C ASN A 165 -12.61 3.23 1.26
N TRP A 166 -13.59 2.87 2.10
CA TRP A 166 -14.08 3.75 3.16
C TRP A 166 -13.00 4.01 4.22
N TYR A 167 -12.31 2.97 4.68
CA TYR A 167 -11.22 3.04 5.65
C TYR A 167 -10.05 3.89 5.13
N PHE A 168 -9.64 3.67 3.88
CA PHE A 168 -8.60 4.44 3.19
C PHE A 168 -8.97 5.92 3.11
N ASN A 169 -10.19 6.25 2.69
CA ASN A 169 -10.65 7.64 2.62
C ASN A 169 -10.75 8.27 4.01
N TRP A 170 -11.18 7.51 5.02
CA TRP A 170 -11.22 7.99 6.40
C TRP A 170 -9.82 8.33 6.94
N LEU A 171 -8.82 7.48 6.66
CA LEU A 171 -7.44 7.72 7.09
C LEU A 171 -6.76 8.88 6.34
N TYR A 172 -6.99 8.98 5.02
CA TYR A 172 -6.12 9.77 4.14
C TYR A 172 -6.80 10.95 3.43
N GLN A 173 -8.13 10.95 3.28
CA GLN A 173 -8.87 12.05 2.64
C GLN A 173 -9.56 12.99 3.65
N LYS A 174 -9.91 12.50 4.84
CA LYS A 174 -10.63 13.31 5.85
C LYS A 174 -9.72 14.03 6.88
N LYS A 175 -8.42 14.13 6.63
CA LYS A 175 -7.46 14.82 7.52
C LYS A 175 -7.36 16.34 7.30
N PHE A 176 -8.36 16.97 6.68
CA PHE A 176 -8.48 18.43 6.57
C PHE A 176 -9.89 18.88 6.91
#